data_AF-A0A4V1D8W3-F1
#
_entry.id   AF-A0A4V1D8W3-F1
#
_cell.length_a   1.000
_cell.length_b   1.000
_cell.length_c   1.000
_cell.angle_alpha   90.00
_cell.angle_beta   90.00
_cell.angle_gamma   90.00
#
_symmetry.space_group_name_H-M   'P 1'
#
loop_
_entity.id
_entity.type
_entity.pdbx_description
1 polymer ?
#
loop_
_entity_poly.entity_id
_entity_poly.type
_entity_poly.pdbx_seq_one_letter_code
_entity_poly.pdbx_strand_id
1 'polypeptide(L)'
;MSHQSALISEDINSYLQQHEQKELLRLLTCGSVDDGKSTLIGRLLHDTKMIYEDHLAALQTDSAKVGTTGERLDLALLVDGLQAEREQGITIDVAYRYFSTDKRKFIIADTPGHEQYTRNMATGASTAQMAIILVDARQGVMTQTKRHSFIASLLGIKHVVVAINKMDLVEYSESRFNEIRDDYLKFCGGLNLEDVRFVPMSALEGDNVVHRGGNMSWFGGQTLMEIMESVQIAKDKDLEHFRFPVQYVSRPNLDFRGFCGTISSGVVRKGDTIVALPSHKTSTVKSIVTFDGELDEAHIDQAVTLTLNDEIDISRGDMLVKTGDLPHVNNRFLAHVVWMNESSLEPGRLYSIKQASKFVSGSVRRVHHRIDVNTLEKQTTDQLTLNEIGLCDIALNQPIAFDRYPDKGSTGAFIIIDRLTNVTVGAGMIVEPVDGDAESLEPVTAAERKQRLDQDARIVEFRGDAALQLQAAAERRLFDRGNTLVVLNNENTADAEERGRLAGILKAQGFVVLATELAAVEPDTVLTANSESDIAGALTSL
;
A
#
# COMPACT_ATOMS: atom_id res chain seq x y z
N MET A 1 -37.96 -18.58 15.24
CA MET A 1 -37.58 -19.23 16.52
C MET A 1 -36.07 -19.15 16.63
N SER A 2 -35.58 -18.40 17.62
CA SER A 2 -34.16 -18.15 17.86
C SER A 2 -33.42 -19.46 18.16
N HIS A 3 -32.16 -19.54 17.74
CA HIS A 3 -31.26 -20.63 18.11
C HIS A 3 -31.15 -20.70 19.64
N GLN A 4 -31.89 -21.60 20.27
CA GLN A 4 -31.58 -22.06 21.62
C GLN A 4 -30.41 -23.03 21.50
N SER A 5 -29.20 -22.50 21.54
CA SER A 5 -28.01 -23.30 21.82
C SER A 5 -28.18 -23.93 23.20
N ALA A 6 -27.95 -25.23 23.33
CA ALA A 6 -28.04 -25.96 24.61
C ALA A 6 -27.11 -25.38 25.70
N LEU A 7 -26.07 -24.62 25.30
CA LEU A 7 -25.18 -23.87 26.20
C LEU A 7 -25.86 -22.67 26.88
N ILE A 8 -26.90 -22.09 26.28
CA ILE A 8 -27.64 -20.95 26.87
C ILE A 8 -28.37 -21.38 28.14
N SER A 9 -28.80 -22.64 28.23
CA SER A 9 -29.51 -23.17 29.39
C SER A 9 -28.58 -23.64 30.52
N GLU A 10 -27.31 -23.91 30.26
CA GLU A 10 -26.41 -24.56 31.23
C GLU A 10 -25.31 -23.63 31.77
N ASP A 11 -24.73 -22.73 30.96
CA ASP A 11 -23.70 -21.79 31.43
C ASP A 11 -23.60 -20.53 30.53
N ILE A 12 -24.35 -19.50 30.91
CA ILE A 12 -24.39 -18.20 30.22
C ILE A 12 -23.03 -17.50 30.23
N ASN A 13 -22.21 -17.65 31.27
CA ASN A 13 -20.92 -16.96 31.36
C ASN A 13 -19.90 -17.58 30.41
N SER A 14 -19.84 -18.90 30.34
CA SER A 14 -19.02 -19.61 29.34
C SER A 14 -19.49 -19.31 27.91
N TYR A 15 -20.80 -19.25 27.69
CA TYR A 15 -21.36 -18.83 26.39
C TYR A 15 -20.97 -17.39 26.02
N LEU A 16 -21.06 -16.44 26.96
CA LEU A 16 -20.67 -15.05 26.75
C LEU A 16 -19.17 -14.92 26.46
N GLN A 17 -18.32 -15.60 27.23
CA GLN A 17 -16.86 -15.62 26.97
C GLN A 17 -16.53 -16.20 25.60
N GLN A 18 -17.17 -17.32 25.23
CA GLN A 18 -16.98 -17.93 23.91
C GLN A 18 -17.44 -17.01 22.77
N HIS A 19 -18.51 -16.23 22.99
CA HIS A 19 -18.99 -15.24 22.02
C HIS A 19 -18.12 -13.98 21.93
N GLU A 20 -17.54 -13.57 23.06
CA GLU A 20 -16.64 -12.43 23.17
C GLU A 20 -15.30 -12.73 22.46
N GLN A 21 -14.77 -13.94 22.66
CA GLN A 21 -13.46 -14.40 22.15
C GLN A 21 -13.48 -15.02 20.75
N LYS A 22 -14.58 -14.90 19.98
CA LYS A 22 -14.62 -15.40 18.60
C LYS A 22 -13.50 -14.78 17.77
N GLU A 23 -12.72 -15.63 17.11
CA GLU A 23 -11.67 -15.21 16.20
C GLU A 23 -12.28 -14.39 15.04
N LEU A 24 -11.56 -13.36 14.59
CA LEU A 24 -11.97 -12.47 13.51
C LEU A 24 -11.19 -12.83 12.24
N LEU A 25 -11.90 -13.15 11.15
CA LEU A 25 -11.33 -13.29 9.82
C LEU A 25 -11.65 -12.07 8.97
N ARG A 26 -10.62 -11.42 8.44
CA ARG A 26 -10.75 -10.40 7.40
C ARG A 26 -10.53 -11.05 6.04
N LEU A 27 -11.49 -10.91 5.15
CA LEU A 27 -11.43 -11.51 3.83
C LEU A 27 -11.72 -10.50 2.72
N LEU A 28 -11.12 -10.76 1.59
CA LEU A 28 -11.22 -9.98 0.37
C LEU A 28 -12.05 -10.75 -0.65
N THR A 29 -13.07 -10.14 -1.24
CA THR A 29 -13.78 -10.74 -2.39
C THR A 29 -13.35 -10.07 -3.68
N CYS A 30 -12.91 -10.89 -4.64
CA CYS A 30 -12.44 -10.46 -5.93
C CYS A 30 -13.07 -11.32 -7.03
N GLY A 31 -13.36 -10.70 -8.17
CA GLY A 31 -13.96 -11.35 -9.32
C GLY A 31 -14.31 -10.30 -10.37
N SER A 32 -14.58 -10.75 -11.59
CA SER A 32 -15.17 -9.91 -12.63
C SER A 32 -16.54 -9.39 -12.21
N VAL A 33 -16.99 -8.34 -12.91
CA VAL A 33 -18.34 -7.76 -12.75
C VAL A 33 -19.41 -8.85 -12.84
N ASP A 34 -19.24 -9.77 -13.80
CA ASP A 34 -20.21 -10.83 -14.06
C ASP A 34 -19.98 -12.09 -13.21
N ASP A 35 -18.93 -12.21 -12.39
CA ASP A 35 -18.64 -13.47 -11.68
C ASP A 35 -19.61 -13.74 -10.50
N GLY A 36 -20.52 -12.80 -10.21
CA GLY A 36 -21.55 -12.96 -9.18
C GLY A 36 -21.08 -12.65 -7.76
N LYS A 37 -20.13 -11.72 -7.61
CA LYS A 37 -19.57 -11.28 -6.32
C LYS A 37 -20.63 -10.71 -5.38
N SER A 38 -21.41 -9.73 -5.83
CA SER A 38 -22.49 -9.13 -5.02
C SER A 38 -23.57 -10.16 -4.67
N THR A 39 -23.90 -11.06 -5.61
CA THR A 39 -24.84 -12.17 -5.36
C THR A 39 -24.32 -13.11 -4.29
N LEU A 40 -23.03 -13.46 -4.30
CA LEU A 40 -22.41 -14.30 -3.28
C LEU A 40 -22.46 -13.63 -1.90
N ILE A 41 -22.07 -12.36 -1.81
CA ILE A 41 -22.11 -11.61 -0.54
C ILE A 41 -23.56 -11.55 -0.02
N GLY A 42 -24.52 -11.22 -0.88
CA GLY A 42 -25.94 -11.20 -0.52
C GLY A 42 -26.44 -12.55 -0.04
N ARG A 43 -26.05 -13.64 -0.72
CA ARG A 43 -26.37 -15.03 -0.32
C ARG A 43 -25.76 -15.39 1.03
N LEU A 44 -24.51 -15.05 1.29
CA LEU A 44 -23.86 -15.27 2.60
C LEU A 44 -24.60 -14.53 3.72
N LEU A 45 -24.98 -13.27 3.50
CA LEU A 45 -25.71 -12.47 4.49
C LEU A 45 -27.13 -13.00 4.74
N HIS A 46 -27.81 -13.44 3.68
CA HIS A 46 -29.15 -14.05 3.76
C HIS A 46 -29.13 -15.37 4.53
N ASP A 47 -28.27 -16.30 4.12
CA ASP A 47 -28.25 -17.66 4.66
C ASP A 47 -27.68 -17.72 6.08
N THR A 48 -26.85 -16.75 6.47
CA THR A 48 -26.40 -16.59 7.88
C THR A 48 -27.43 -15.91 8.78
N LYS A 49 -28.63 -15.59 8.26
CA LYS A 49 -29.77 -15.01 8.99
C LYS A 49 -29.46 -13.67 9.69
N MET A 50 -28.53 -12.89 9.14
CA MET A 50 -28.15 -11.58 9.68
C MET A 50 -28.97 -10.41 9.10
N ILE A 51 -29.88 -10.70 8.16
CA ILE A 51 -30.79 -9.70 7.60
C ILE A 51 -32.11 -9.76 8.38
N TYR A 52 -32.47 -8.67 9.04
CA TYR A 52 -33.78 -8.52 9.69
C TYR A 52 -34.91 -8.68 8.65
N GLU A 53 -36.00 -9.35 9.01
CA GLU A 53 -37.13 -9.66 8.10
C GLU A 53 -37.67 -8.43 7.37
N ASP A 54 -37.63 -7.26 8.01
CA ASP A 54 -38.07 -5.97 7.44
C ASP A 54 -37.22 -5.51 6.24
N HIS A 55 -35.91 -5.78 6.26
CA HIS A 55 -35.02 -5.47 5.15
C HIS A 55 -35.26 -6.43 3.97
N LEU A 56 -35.61 -7.69 4.23
CA LEU A 56 -35.97 -8.66 3.20
C LEU A 56 -37.28 -8.28 2.48
N ALA A 57 -38.25 -7.74 3.19
CA ALA A 57 -39.51 -7.27 2.61
C ALA A 57 -39.29 -6.03 1.70
N ALA A 58 -38.40 -5.11 2.09
CA ALA A 58 -38.00 -3.98 1.26
C ALA A 58 -37.32 -4.47 -0.04
N LEU A 59 -36.43 -5.45 0.06
CA LEU A 59 -35.74 -6.05 -1.10
C LEU A 59 -36.66 -6.80 -2.05
N GLN A 60 -37.68 -7.49 -1.55
CA GLN A 60 -38.69 -8.11 -2.42
C GLN A 60 -39.40 -7.05 -3.27
N THR A 61 -39.69 -5.90 -2.66
CA THR A 61 -40.34 -4.77 -3.34
C THR A 61 -39.42 -4.14 -4.38
N ASP A 62 -38.13 -4.01 -4.08
CA ASP A 62 -37.15 -3.41 -4.98
C ASP A 62 -36.71 -4.37 -6.10
N SER A 63 -36.58 -5.68 -5.80
CA SER A 63 -36.33 -6.74 -6.80
C SER A 63 -37.44 -6.78 -7.84
N ALA A 64 -38.70 -6.62 -7.41
CA ALA A 64 -39.84 -6.58 -8.33
C ALA A 64 -39.87 -5.32 -9.23
N LYS A 65 -39.19 -4.25 -8.85
CA LYS A 65 -39.16 -2.97 -9.60
C LYS A 65 -37.94 -2.83 -10.50
N VAL A 66 -36.77 -3.28 -10.04
CA VAL A 66 -35.45 -2.98 -10.66
C VAL A 66 -34.54 -4.21 -10.73
N GLY A 67 -34.99 -5.39 -10.28
CA GLY A 67 -34.16 -6.59 -10.20
C GLY A 67 -33.80 -7.18 -11.57
N THR A 68 -32.62 -7.80 -11.64
CA THR A 68 -32.10 -8.46 -12.85
C THR A 68 -32.46 -9.95 -12.91
N THR A 69 -32.93 -10.52 -11.80
CA THR A 69 -33.25 -11.96 -11.65
C THR A 69 -34.72 -12.32 -11.87
N GLY A 70 -35.53 -11.43 -12.45
CA GLY A 70 -36.95 -11.66 -12.74
C GLY A 70 -37.82 -11.74 -11.47
N GLU A 71 -38.70 -12.74 -11.36
CA GLU A 71 -39.57 -12.94 -10.18
C GLU A 71 -38.82 -13.44 -8.93
N ARG A 72 -37.53 -13.80 -9.07
CA ARG A 72 -36.68 -14.23 -7.96
C ARG A 72 -36.05 -13.04 -7.26
N LEU A 73 -35.85 -13.18 -5.95
CA LEU A 73 -35.27 -12.17 -5.07
C LEU A 73 -33.82 -11.87 -5.49
N ASP A 74 -33.53 -10.62 -5.85
CA ASP A 74 -32.21 -10.19 -6.31
C ASP A 74 -31.35 -9.79 -5.10
N LEU A 75 -30.56 -10.75 -4.63
CA LEU A 75 -29.71 -10.56 -3.44
C LEU A 75 -28.55 -9.59 -3.67
N ALA A 76 -28.23 -9.20 -4.91
CA ALA A 76 -27.20 -8.19 -5.18
C ALA A 76 -27.60 -6.80 -4.64
N LEU A 77 -28.91 -6.50 -4.63
CA LEU A 77 -29.46 -5.22 -4.17
C LEU A 77 -29.22 -4.94 -2.67
N LEU A 78 -28.85 -5.95 -1.87
CA LEU A 78 -28.42 -5.81 -0.48
C LEU A 78 -27.07 -5.11 -0.33
N VAL A 79 -26.21 -5.28 -1.35
CA VAL A 79 -24.77 -5.01 -1.25
C VAL A 79 -24.43 -3.69 -1.93
N ASP A 80 -25.21 -3.24 -2.92
CA ASP A 80 -24.96 -2.00 -3.66
C ASP A 80 -25.45 -0.79 -2.85
N GLY A 81 -24.52 -0.08 -2.21
CA GLY A 81 -24.78 0.98 -1.24
C GLY A 81 -24.92 2.37 -1.84
N LEU A 82 -24.28 2.65 -2.98
CA LEU A 82 -24.29 3.95 -3.64
C LEU A 82 -25.27 3.97 -4.82
N GLN A 83 -25.98 5.09 -5.00
CA GLN A 83 -26.88 5.26 -6.14
C GLN A 83 -26.15 5.16 -7.49
N ALA A 84 -24.91 5.66 -7.56
CA ALA A 84 -24.06 5.55 -8.75
C ALA A 84 -23.62 4.09 -9.04
N GLU A 85 -23.41 3.27 -8.01
CA GLU A 85 -23.12 1.82 -8.19
C GLU A 85 -24.34 1.10 -8.76
N ARG A 86 -25.55 1.44 -8.28
CA ARG A 86 -26.82 0.86 -8.75
C ARG A 86 -27.15 1.24 -10.19
N GLU A 87 -26.84 2.47 -10.59
CA GLU A 87 -27.08 2.95 -11.96
C GLU A 87 -26.10 2.32 -12.98
N GLN A 88 -24.91 1.92 -12.54
CA GLN A 88 -23.87 1.35 -13.41
C GLN A 88 -23.69 -0.18 -13.26
N GLY A 89 -24.25 -0.79 -12.22
CA GLY A 89 -24.10 -2.23 -11.94
C GLY A 89 -22.67 -2.65 -11.56
N ILE A 90 -21.86 -1.75 -11.00
CA ILE A 90 -20.47 -2.02 -10.60
C ILE A 90 -20.17 -1.50 -9.19
N THR A 91 -19.30 -2.19 -8.44
CA THR A 91 -18.72 -1.69 -7.18
C THR A 91 -17.66 -0.62 -7.48
N ILE A 92 -17.71 0.54 -6.82
CA ILE A 92 -16.80 1.67 -7.10
C ILE A 92 -15.77 1.84 -5.97
N ASP A 93 -16.18 1.70 -4.71
CA ASP A 93 -15.29 1.83 -3.54
C ASP A 93 -15.28 0.54 -2.70
N VAL A 94 -14.32 0.40 -1.80
CA VAL A 94 -14.25 -0.78 -0.92
C VAL A 94 -15.37 -0.72 0.11
N ALA A 95 -16.36 -1.59 -0.01
CA ALA A 95 -17.43 -1.71 0.98
C ALA A 95 -17.09 -2.78 2.01
N TYR A 96 -17.09 -2.41 3.30
CA TYR A 96 -16.90 -3.38 4.39
C TYR A 96 -18.23 -3.92 4.89
N ARG A 97 -18.37 -5.24 4.90
CA ARG A 97 -19.54 -5.95 5.42
C ARG A 97 -19.15 -6.83 6.61
N TYR A 98 -20.04 -6.92 7.58
CA TYR A 98 -19.80 -7.62 8.84
C TYR A 98 -20.86 -8.70 9.02
N PHE A 99 -20.41 -9.91 9.34
CA PHE A 99 -21.32 -10.97 9.78
C PHE A 99 -20.57 -11.92 10.72
N SER A 100 -21.30 -12.80 11.38
CA SER A 100 -20.71 -13.79 12.27
C SER A 100 -21.49 -15.09 12.21
N THR A 101 -20.79 -16.20 12.42
CA THR A 101 -21.41 -17.50 12.69
C THR A 101 -21.28 -17.84 14.17
N ASP A 102 -21.75 -19.02 14.57
CA ASP A 102 -21.53 -19.55 15.91
C ASP A 102 -20.04 -19.73 16.24
N LYS A 103 -19.19 -19.92 15.23
CA LYS A 103 -17.76 -20.18 15.42
C LYS A 103 -16.88 -18.94 15.28
N ARG A 104 -17.21 -18.00 14.38
CA ARG A 104 -16.24 -16.98 13.94
C ARG A 104 -16.91 -15.67 13.52
N LYS A 105 -16.18 -14.55 13.66
CA LYS A 105 -16.57 -13.23 13.14
C LYS A 105 -15.88 -12.97 11.80
N PHE A 106 -16.56 -12.29 10.89
CA PHE A 106 -16.06 -12.04 9.55
C PHE A 106 -16.21 -10.57 9.15
N ILE A 107 -15.18 -10.04 8.50
CA ILE A 107 -15.20 -8.77 7.78
C ILE A 107 -14.91 -9.06 6.31
N ILE A 108 -15.87 -8.75 5.45
CA ILE A 108 -15.72 -8.83 3.99
C ILE A 108 -15.36 -7.45 3.47
N ALA A 109 -14.21 -7.32 2.81
CA ALA A 109 -13.87 -6.19 1.98
C ALA A 109 -14.31 -6.48 0.54
N ASP A 110 -15.40 -5.82 0.13
CA ASP A 110 -15.92 -5.93 -1.22
C ASP A 110 -15.18 -4.96 -2.15
N THR A 111 -14.25 -5.49 -2.94
CA THR A 111 -13.40 -4.65 -3.81
C THR A 111 -13.88 -4.66 -5.26
N PRO A 112 -13.81 -3.53 -5.99
CA PRO A 112 -14.14 -3.48 -7.40
C PRO A 112 -13.28 -4.43 -8.26
N GLY A 113 -13.88 -5.07 -9.26
CA GLY A 113 -13.18 -6.02 -10.16
C GLY A 113 -12.44 -5.40 -11.36
N HIS A 114 -12.56 -4.09 -11.59
CA HIS A 114 -12.07 -3.45 -12.82
C HIS A 114 -10.61 -2.98 -12.74
N GLU A 115 -9.96 -2.83 -13.90
CA GLU A 115 -8.55 -2.39 -14.05
C GLU A 115 -8.25 -1.04 -13.36
N GLN A 116 -9.23 -0.15 -13.39
CA GLN A 116 -9.14 1.19 -12.82
C GLN A 116 -9.15 1.23 -11.28
N TYR A 117 -9.25 0.08 -10.60
CA TYR A 117 -9.40 0.01 -9.15
C TYR A 117 -8.31 -0.81 -8.44
N THR A 118 -7.12 -0.99 -9.05
CA THR A 118 -5.97 -1.65 -8.39
C THR A 118 -5.68 -1.04 -7.02
N ARG A 119 -5.76 0.29 -6.88
CA ARG A 119 -5.56 0.99 -5.59
C ARG A 119 -6.58 0.58 -4.53
N ASN A 120 -7.85 0.36 -4.92
CA ASN A 120 -8.93 -0.01 -4.01
C ASN A 120 -8.73 -1.45 -3.56
N MET A 121 -8.38 -2.34 -4.49
CA MET A 121 -7.98 -3.70 -4.17
C MET A 121 -6.78 -3.71 -3.22
N ALA A 122 -5.72 -2.94 -3.50
CA ALA A 122 -4.54 -2.88 -2.64
C ALA A 122 -4.87 -2.41 -1.21
N THR A 123 -5.76 -1.42 -1.10
CA THR A 123 -6.22 -0.91 0.19
C THR A 123 -7.01 -1.98 0.96
N GLY A 124 -8.01 -2.61 0.34
CA GLY A 124 -8.82 -3.66 0.98
C GLY A 124 -8.02 -4.92 1.31
N ALA A 125 -7.13 -5.33 0.41
CA ALA A 125 -6.29 -6.51 0.55
C ALA A 125 -5.20 -6.36 1.61
N SER A 126 -4.71 -5.14 1.89
CA SER A 126 -3.63 -4.89 2.85
C SER A 126 -3.89 -5.39 4.29
N THR A 127 -5.16 -5.59 4.64
CA THR A 127 -5.57 -6.11 5.96
C THR A 127 -6.24 -7.47 5.89
N ALA A 128 -6.39 -8.03 4.69
CA ALA A 128 -7.06 -9.29 4.46
C ALA A 128 -6.11 -10.46 4.77
N GLN A 129 -6.67 -11.50 5.40
CA GLN A 129 -5.97 -12.74 5.72
C GLN A 129 -6.31 -13.84 4.69
N MET A 130 -7.46 -13.69 4.03
CA MET A 130 -7.96 -14.60 3.00
C MET A 130 -8.50 -13.82 1.80
N ALA A 131 -8.30 -14.34 0.59
CA ALA A 131 -8.97 -13.86 -0.61
C ALA A 131 -9.91 -14.92 -1.18
N ILE A 132 -11.12 -14.52 -1.57
CA ILE A 132 -12.06 -15.31 -2.35
C ILE A 132 -11.99 -14.79 -3.79
N ILE A 133 -11.49 -15.62 -4.69
CA ILE A 133 -11.38 -15.35 -6.13
C ILE A 133 -12.55 -16.05 -6.81
N LEU A 134 -13.57 -15.30 -7.20
CA LEU A 134 -14.70 -15.83 -7.96
C LEU A 134 -14.32 -16.04 -9.43
N VAL A 135 -14.81 -17.12 -10.00
CA VAL A 135 -14.63 -17.48 -11.41
C VAL A 135 -15.95 -18.00 -11.97
N ASP A 136 -16.52 -17.34 -12.98
CA ASP A 136 -17.70 -17.86 -13.71
C ASP A 136 -17.33 -19.16 -14.44
N ALA A 137 -18.00 -20.26 -14.10
CA ALA A 137 -17.74 -21.58 -14.67
C ALA A 137 -17.93 -21.64 -16.19
N ARG A 138 -18.73 -20.74 -16.79
CA ARG A 138 -18.90 -20.66 -18.24
C ARG A 138 -17.65 -20.11 -18.93
N GLN A 139 -17.00 -19.13 -18.31
CA GLN A 139 -15.85 -18.43 -18.88
C GLN A 139 -14.52 -19.10 -18.49
N GLY A 140 -14.43 -19.63 -17.27
CA GLY A 140 -13.18 -20.16 -16.72
C GLY A 140 -12.20 -19.04 -16.36
N VAL A 141 -10.90 -19.34 -16.35
CA VAL A 141 -9.88 -18.39 -15.86
C VAL A 141 -9.71 -17.23 -16.84
N MET A 142 -10.07 -16.02 -16.39
CA MET A 142 -9.96 -14.79 -17.18
C MET A 142 -8.72 -13.96 -16.80
N THR A 143 -8.41 -12.93 -17.59
CA THR A 143 -7.36 -11.95 -17.29
C THR A 143 -7.56 -11.29 -15.92
N GLN A 144 -8.81 -10.94 -15.57
CA GLN A 144 -9.11 -10.36 -14.25
C GLN A 144 -8.88 -11.35 -13.10
N THR A 145 -9.19 -12.64 -13.29
CA THR A 145 -8.87 -13.70 -12.33
C THR A 145 -7.37 -13.76 -12.05
N LYS A 146 -6.55 -13.71 -13.11
CA LYS A 146 -5.08 -13.69 -13.03
C LYS A 146 -4.58 -12.45 -12.30
N ARG A 147 -5.08 -11.28 -12.66
CA ARG A 147 -4.76 -9.99 -12.04
C ARG A 147 -5.05 -9.98 -10.54
N HIS A 148 -6.26 -10.37 -10.13
CA HIS A 148 -6.62 -10.39 -8.71
C HIS A 148 -5.75 -11.37 -7.92
N SER A 149 -5.47 -12.53 -8.50
CA SER A 149 -4.60 -13.54 -7.87
C SER A 149 -3.15 -13.04 -7.73
N PHE A 150 -2.63 -12.32 -8.74
CA PHE A 150 -1.32 -11.68 -8.66
C PHE A 150 -1.26 -10.62 -7.57
N ILE A 151 -2.25 -9.72 -7.49
CA ILE A 151 -2.30 -8.67 -6.47
C ILE A 151 -2.44 -9.28 -5.07
N ALA A 152 -3.26 -10.33 -4.91
CA ALA A 152 -3.40 -11.05 -3.64
C ALA A 152 -2.07 -11.67 -3.20
N SER A 153 -1.33 -12.31 -4.12
CA SER A 153 0.01 -12.85 -3.85
C SER A 153 1.02 -11.75 -3.50
N LEU A 154 1.00 -10.64 -4.25
CA LEU A 154 1.89 -9.51 -4.03
C LEU A 154 1.67 -8.85 -2.66
N LEU A 155 0.43 -8.83 -2.18
CA LEU A 155 0.03 -8.30 -0.87
C LEU A 155 0.10 -9.35 0.24
N GLY A 156 0.72 -10.51 -0.03
CA GLY A 156 1.03 -11.50 0.99
C GLY A 156 -0.20 -12.20 1.59
N ILE A 157 -1.32 -12.25 0.86
CA ILE A 157 -2.50 -13.01 1.31
C ILE A 157 -2.18 -14.51 1.20
N LYS A 158 -2.09 -15.17 2.36
CA LYS A 158 -1.65 -16.57 2.46
C LYS A 158 -2.72 -17.57 2.02
N HIS A 159 -3.99 -17.27 2.33
CA HIS A 159 -5.12 -18.16 2.06
C HIS A 159 -5.95 -17.66 0.88
N VAL A 160 -6.07 -18.46 -0.17
CA VAL A 160 -6.86 -18.15 -1.35
C VAL A 160 -7.91 -19.24 -1.58
N VAL A 161 -9.17 -18.83 -1.72
CA VAL A 161 -10.27 -19.71 -2.10
C VAL A 161 -10.75 -19.33 -3.49
N VAL A 162 -10.57 -20.23 -4.45
CA VAL A 162 -11.10 -20.11 -5.81
C VAL A 162 -12.52 -20.65 -5.83
N ALA A 163 -13.48 -19.73 -5.84
CA ALA A 163 -14.91 -20.02 -5.88
C ALA A 163 -15.36 -20.11 -7.34
N ILE A 164 -15.48 -21.33 -7.86
CA ILE A 164 -15.97 -21.58 -9.23
C ILE A 164 -17.50 -21.50 -9.18
N ASN A 165 -18.00 -20.33 -9.54
CA ASN A 165 -19.41 -19.95 -9.40
C ASN A 165 -20.21 -20.26 -10.68
N LYS A 166 -21.54 -20.22 -10.57
CA LYS A 166 -22.50 -20.49 -11.67
C LYS A 166 -22.41 -21.90 -12.24
N MET A 167 -22.12 -22.89 -11.39
CA MET A 167 -22.11 -24.30 -11.79
C MET A 167 -23.47 -24.78 -12.34
N ASP A 168 -24.56 -24.12 -11.94
CA ASP A 168 -25.91 -24.36 -12.45
C ASP A 168 -26.03 -24.15 -13.97
N LEU A 169 -25.26 -23.20 -14.53
CA LEU A 169 -25.29 -22.89 -15.97
C LEU A 169 -24.42 -23.83 -16.82
N VAL A 170 -23.63 -24.70 -16.18
CA VAL A 170 -22.80 -25.72 -16.83
C VAL A 170 -23.19 -27.13 -16.35
N GLU A 171 -24.47 -27.28 -15.98
CA GLU A 171 -25.08 -28.56 -15.58
C GLU A 171 -24.30 -29.27 -14.47
N TYR A 172 -23.66 -28.51 -13.57
CA TYR A 172 -22.87 -29.02 -12.45
C TYR A 172 -21.74 -29.99 -12.87
N SER A 173 -21.16 -29.79 -14.06
CA SER A 173 -20.15 -30.67 -14.64
C SER A 173 -18.82 -30.72 -13.86
N GLU A 174 -18.46 -31.90 -13.36
CA GLU A 174 -17.16 -32.17 -12.71
C GLU A 174 -15.98 -31.94 -13.66
N SER A 175 -16.15 -32.31 -14.95
CA SER A 175 -15.12 -32.13 -15.97
C SER A 175 -14.77 -30.65 -16.15
N ARG A 176 -15.79 -29.77 -16.19
CA ARG A 176 -15.59 -28.33 -16.32
C ARG A 176 -14.92 -27.72 -15.09
N PHE A 177 -15.30 -28.16 -13.90
CA PHE A 177 -14.63 -27.75 -12.66
C PHE A 177 -13.14 -28.10 -12.66
N ASN A 178 -12.81 -29.35 -13.03
CA ASN A 178 -11.42 -29.83 -13.06
C ASN A 178 -10.58 -29.07 -14.09
N GLU A 179 -11.13 -28.77 -15.27
CA GLU A 179 -10.47 -27.94 -16.29
C GLU A 179 -10.08 -26.56 -15.74
N ILE A 180 -11.04 -25.84 -15.14
CA ILE A 180 -10.81 -24.51 -14.57
C ILE A 180 -9.79 -24.57 -13.42
N ARG A 181 -9.90 -25.57 -12.55
CA ARG A 181 -8.94 -25.79 -11.46
C ARG A 181 -7.53 -25.96 -11.99
N ASP A 182 -7.35 -26.84 -12.98
CA ASP A 182 -6.03 -27.17 -13.50
C ASP A 182 -5.42 -25.96 -14.25
N ASP A 183 -6.23 -25.17 -14.96
CA ASP A 183 -5.78 -23.94 -15.59
C ASP A 183 -5.38 -22.86 -14.58
N TYR A 184 -6.12 -22.74 -13.47
CA TYR A 184 -5.78 -21.82 -12.40
C TYR A 184 -4.48 -22.24 -11.69
N LEU A 185 -4.29 -23.54 -11.42
CA LEU A 185 -3.07 -24.06 -10.83
C LEU A 185 -1.84 -23.85 -11.72
N LYS A 186 -1.97 -24.05 -13.04
CA LYS A 186 -0.88 -23.74 -14.01
C LYS A 186 -0.47 -22.28 -13.91
N PHE A 187 -1.43 -21.37 -13.81
CA PHE A 187 -1.16 -19.94 -13.64
C PHE A 187 -0.49 -19.63 -12.28
N CYS A 188 -0.95 -20.25 -11.20
CA CYS A 188 -0.39 -20.04 -9.86
C CYS A 188 1.03 -20.53 -9.69
N GLY A 189 1.54 -21.41 -10.57
CA GLY A 189 2.93 -21.88 -10.51
C GLY A 189 3.99 -20.76 -10.57
N GLY A 190 3.62 -19.56 -11.02
CA GLY A 190 4.47 -18.36 -11.01
C GLY A 190 4.24 -17.41 -9.83
N LEU A 191 3.29 -17.71 -8.92
CA LEU A 191 2.90 -16.88 -7.79
C LEU A 191 3.29 -17.53 -6.47
N ASN A 192 3.58 -16.72 -5.46
CA ASN A 192 3.84 -17.20 -4.10
C ASN A 192 2.51 -17.29 -3.34
N LEU A 193 1.70 -18.31 -3.66
CA LEU A 193 0.44 -18.60 -2.98
C LEU A 193 0.58 -19.94 -2.24
N GLU A 194 0.48 -19.93 -0.91
CA GLU A 194 0.76 -21.09 -0.06
C GLU A 194 -0.45 -22.04 0.08
N ASP A 195 -1.64 -21.51 0.35
CA ASP A 195 -2.86 -22.29 0.58
C ASP A 195 -3.95 -21.88 -0.43
N VAL A 196 -4.04 -22.62 -1.54
CA VAL A 196 -5.07 -22.43 -2.58
C VAL A 196 -6.10 -23.56 -2.50
N ARG A 197 -7.36 -23.21 -2.25
CA ARG A 197 -8.49 -24.15 -2.16
C ARG A 197 -9.51 -23.85 -3.24
N PHE A 198 -10.23 -24.88 -3.70
CA PHE A 198 -11.24 -24.76 -4.76
C PHE A 198 -12.61 -25.19 -4.25
N VAL A 199 -13.64 -24.41 -4.57
CA VAL A 199 -15.04 -24.74 -4.24
C VAL A 199 -15.90 -24.54 -5.48
N PRO A 200 -16.53 -25.59 -6.04
CA PRO A 200 -17.58 -25.45 -7.02
C PRO A 200 -18.88 -25.05 -6.33
N MET A 201 -19.53 -24.00 -6.80
CA MET A 201 -20.71 -23.44 -6.15
C MET A 201 -21.67 -22.76 -7.12
N SER A 202 -22.89 -22.55 -6.65
CA SER A 202 -23.85 -21.61 -7.26
C SER A 202 -24.30 -20.61 -6.21
N ALA A 203 -23.88 -19.36 -6.32
CA ALA A 203 -24.35 -18.29 -5.44
C ALA A 203 -25.87 -18.06 -5.56
N LEU A 204 -26.41 -18.26 -6.77
CA LEU A 204 -27.83 -18.08 -7.05
C LEU A 204 -28.69 -19.18 -6.44
N GLU A 205 -28.30 -20.45 -6.57
CA GLU A 205 -29.07 -21.59 -6.03
C GLU A 205 -28.69 -21.93 -4.58
N GLY A 206 -27.53 -21.47 -4.11
CA GLY A 206 -27.02 -21.67 -2.74
C GLY A 206 -26.17 -22.93 -2.56
N ASP A 207 -25.98 -23.75 -3.60
CA ASP A 207 -25.15 -24.97 -3.55
C ASP A 207 -23.70 -24.63 -3.16
N ASN A 208 -23.21 -25.29 -2.08
CA ASN A 208 -21.84 -25.20 -1.55
C ASN A 208 -21.40 -23.81 -1.05
N VAL A 209 -22.34 -22.88 -0.84
CA VAL A 209 -22.06 -21.58 -0.21
C VAL A 209 -21.99 -21.72 1.31
N VAL A 210 -23.15 -21.91 1.94
CA VAL A 210 -23.25 -22.21 3.38
C VAL A 210 -23.51 -23.69 3.60
N HIS A 211 -24.50 -24.22 2.89
CA HIS A 211 -24.92 -25.60 2.98
C HIS A 211 -24.42 -26.42 1.78
N ARG A 212 -24.19 -27.72 2.00
CA ARG A 212 -23.91 -28.64 0.89
C ARG A 212 -25.14 -28.76 0.00
N GLY A 213 -24.90 -28.61 -1.30
CA GLY A 213 -25.89 -28.81 -2.33
C GLY A 213 -26.17 -30.28 -2.64
N GLY A 214 -27.32 -30.57 -3.26
CA GLY A 214 -27.63 -31.91 -3.78
C GLY A 214 -27.12 -32.12 -5.21
N ASN A 215 -26.83 -31.04 -5.95
CA ASN A 215 -26.57 -31.07 -7.38
C ASN A 215 -25.13 -31.49 -7.75
N MET A 216 -24.19 -31.43 -6.80
CA MET A 216 -22.76 -31.75 -7.02
C MET A 216 -22.32 -32.89 -6.09
N SER A 217 -22.95 -34.05 -6.20
CA SER A 217 -22.64 -35.23 -5.36
C SER A 217 -21.21 -35.75 -5.50
N TRP A 218 -20.56 -35.44 -6.63
CA TRP A 218 -19.14 -35.73 -6.89
C TRP A 218 -18.18 -34.88 -6.05
N PHE A 219 -18.62 -33.71 -5.55
CA PHE A 219 -17.77 -32.82 -4.76
C PHE A 219 -17.78 -33.20 -3.27
N GLY A 220 -16.74 -33.90 -2.83
CA GLY A 220 -16.52 -34.26 -1.43
C GLY A 220 -15.84 -33.18 -0.57
N GLY A 221 -15.39 -32.08 -1.17
CA GLY A 221 -14.65 -31.00 -0.48
C GLY A 221 -15.53 -30.16 0.46
N GLN A 222 -14.92 -29.21 1.17
CA GLN A 222 -15.63 -28.31 2.10
C GLN A 222 -16.47 -27.25 1.36
N THR A 223 -17.58 -26.79 1.95
CA THR A 223 -18.30 -25.60 1.46
C THR A 223 -17.49 -24.33 1.69
N LEU A 224 -17.86 -23.23 1.03
CA LEU A 224 -17.20 -21.94 1.24
C LEU A 224 -17.21 -21.52 2.72
N MET A 225 -18.38 -21.63 3.38
CA MET A 225 -18.51 -21.31 4.80
C MET A 225 -17.66 -22.23 5.68
N GLU A 226 -17.64 -23.54 5.40
CA GLU A 226 -16.81 -24.50 6.15
C GLU A 226 -15.31 -24.15 6.05
N ILE A 227 -14.85 -23.69 4.88
CA ILE A 227 -13.47 -23.21 4.71
C ILE A 227 -13.23 -21.96 5.55
N MET A 228 -14.10 -20.95 5.41
CA MET A 228 -13.98 -19.69 6.15
C MET A 228 -13.97 -19.88 7.67
N GLU A 229 -14.74 -20.83 8.19
CA GLU A 229 -14.74 -21.18 9.62
C GLU A 229 -13.50 -21.98 10.06
N SER A 230 -12.86 -22.73 9.16
CA SER A 230 -11.79 -23.69 9.51
C SER A 230 -10.36 -23.21 9.21
N VAL A 231 -10.19 -22.15 8.41
CA VAL A 231 -8.86 -21.59 8.11
C VAL A 231 -8.19 -21.06 9.37
N GLN A 232 -6.96 -21.54 9.61
CA GLN A 232 -6.20 -21.31 10.84
C GLN A 232 -5.28 -20.08 10.72
N ILE A 233 -5.84 -18.89 10.91
CA ILE A 233 -5.04 -17.64 10.84
C ILE A 233 -4.07 -17.48 12.00
N ALA A 234 -4.33 -18.13 13.15
CA ALA A 234 -3.46 -18.05 14.31
C ALA A 234 -2.05 -18.63 14.02
N LYS A 235 -1.95 -19.59 13.10
CA LYS A 235 -0.66 -20.15 12.66
C LYS A 235 0.16 -19.20 11.80
N ASP A 236 -0.48 -18.19 11.21
CA ASP A 236 0.21 -17.21 10.38
C ASP A 236 0.96 -16.16 11.19
N LYS A 237 0.67 -16.08 12.50
CA LYS A 237 1.30 -15.14 13.42
C LYS A 237 2.73 -15.59 13.71
N ASP A 238 3.69 -14.71 13.39
CA ASP A 238 5.09 -14.90 13.77
C ASP A 238 5.23 -14.66 15.28
N LEU A 239 5.47 -15.73 16.04
CA LEU A 239 5.69 -15.70 17.49
C LEU A 239 7.18 -15.74 17.86
N GLU A 240 8.06 -15.90 16.88
CA GLU A 240 9.50 -16.09 17.11
C GLU A 240 10.25 -14.76 17.02
N HIS A 241 9.99 -13.99 15.95
CA HIS A 241 10.80 -12.83 15.62
C HIS A 241 10.20 -11.55 16.20
N PHE A 242 10.77 -11.06 17.28
CA PHE A 242 10.24 -9.90 18.00
C PHE A 242 10.46 -8.60 17.22
N ARG A 243 9.37 -7.89 16.89
CA ARG A 243 9.37 -6.56 16.28
C ARG A 243 8.43 -5.65 17.06
N PHE A 244 8.98 -4.65 17.74
CA PHE A 244 8.22 -3.66 18.48
C PHE A 244 8.54 -2.24 18.00
N PRO A 245 7.77 -1.72 17.03
CA PRO A 245 7.91 -0.34 16.59
C PRO A 245 7.39 0.60 17.70
N VAL A 246 8.27 1.49 18.16
CA VAL A 246 7.94 2.47 19.18
C VAL A 246 7.03 3.53 18.58
N GLN A 247 5.80 3.62 19.09
CA GLN A 247 4.80 4.58 18.65
C GLN A 247 4.86 5.87 19.47
N TYR A 248 5.21 5.75 20.76
CA TYR A 248 5.24 6.86 21.69
C TYR A 248 6.24 6.61 22.83
N VAL A 249 6.86 7.67 23.36
CA VAL A 249 7.73 7.61 24.53
C VAL A 249 7.03 8.33 25.67
N SER A 250 6.59 7.56 26.67
CA SER A 250 5.88 8.06 27.84
C SER A 250 6.86 8.42 28.96
N ARG A 251 6.79 9.67 29.44
CA ARG A 251 7.51 10.19 30.60
C ARG A 251 6.57 11.04 31.46
N PRO A 252 5.72 10.41 32.30
CA PRO A 252 4.81 11.13 33.17
C PRO A 252 5.54 11.81 34.35
N ASN A 253 6.71 11.31 34.73
CA ASN A 253 7.57 11.87 35.78
C ASN A 253 9.05 11.54 35.51
N LEU A 254 9.96 11.99 36.38
CA LEU A 254 11.41 11.82 36.21
C LEU A 254 11.87 10.35 36.33
N ASP A 255 11.15 9.53 37.09
CA ASP A 255 11.55 8.15 37.40
C ASP A 255 10.95 7.10 36.44
N PHE A 256 10.03 7.52 35.55
CA PHE A 256 9.36 6.64 34.61
C PHE A 256 9.66 7.03 33.17
N ARG A 257 10.25 6.08 32.43
CA ARG A 257 10.36 6.13 30.97
C ARG A 257 9.85 4.82 30.40
N GLY A 258 8.74 4.90 29.67
CA GLY A 258 8.12 3.77 29.00
C GLY A 258 8.07 3.97 27.49
N PHE A 259 8.27 2.90 26.74
CA PHE A 259 8.16 2.87 25.28
C PHE A 259 6.86 2.17 24.90
N CYS A 260 5.91 2.94 24.39
CA CYS A 260 4.58 2.47 24.06
C CYS A 260 4.51 2.07 22.59
N GLY A 261 3.85 0.94 22.32
CA GLY A 261 3.65 0.45 20.97
C GLY A 261 2.79 -0.81 20.96
N THR A 262 2.47 -1.27 19.76
CA THR A 262 1.81 -2.57 19.53
C THR A 262 2.86 -3.55 19.02
N ILE A 263 2.95 -4.73 19.65
CA ILE A 263 3.87 -5.78 19.20
C ILE A 263 3.44 -6.23 17.80
N SER A 264 4.33 -6.04 16.83
CA SER A 264 4.04 -6.31 15.41
C SER A 264 4.35 -7.75 15.03
N SER A 265 5.28 -8.38 15.74
CA SER A 265 5.56 -9.82 15.67
C SER A 265 6.36 -10.25 16.90
N GLY A 266 6.39 -11.55 17.14
CA GLY A 266 7.14 -12.20 18.19
C GLY A 266 6.52 -12.05 19.58
N VAL A 267 7.33 -12.41 20.56
CA VAL A 267 6.98 -12.40 21.98
C VAL A 267 8.10 -11.74 22.76
N VAL A 268 7.76 -10.96 23.78
CA VAL A 268 8.70 -10.35 24.71
C VAL A 268 8.36 -10.73 26.15
N ARG A 269 9.39 -11.06 26.91
CA ARG A 269 9.31 -11.38 28.34
C ARG A 269 10.10 -10.38 29.16
N LYS A 270 9.69 -10.22 30.42
CA LYS A 270 10.49 -9.52 31.41
C LYS A 270 11.88 -10.18 31.51
N GLY A 271 12.93 -9.37 31.46
CA GLY A 271 14.32 -9.83 31.44
C GLY A 271 14.90 -10.14 30.07
N ASP A 272 14.11 -10.14 28.99
CA ASP A 272 14.62 -10.36 27.63
C ASP A 272 15.66 -9.28 27.27
N THR A 273 16.74 -9.70 26.62
CA THR A 273 17.73 -8.78 26.04
C THR A 273 17.25 -8.29 24.69
N ILE A 274 17.24 -6.97 24.52
CA ILE A 274 16.74 -6.31 23.32
C ILE A 274 17.78 -5.37 22.73
N VAL A 275 17.62 -5.07 21.45
CA VAL A 275 18.40 -4.10 20.68
C VAL A 275 17.47 -3.00 20.19
N ALA A 276 17.86 -1.74 20.39
CA ALA A 276 17.19 -0.59 19.81
C ALA A 276 17.77 -0.28 18.43
N LEU A 277 16.92 -0.22 17.41
CA LEU A 277 17.29 0.13 16.04
C LEU A 277 16.75 1.52 15.69
N PRO A 278 17.55 2.36 15.01
CA PRO A 278 18.79 2.03 14.30
C PRO A 278 20.09 2.18 15.12
N SER A 279 20.03 2.50 16.42
CA SER A 279 21.23 2.84 17.21
C SER A 279 22.11 1.63 17.59
N HIS A 280 21.59 0.41 17.45
CA HIS A 280 22.19 -0.86 17.87
C HIS A 280 22.54 -0.93 19.38
N LYS A 281 22.03 -0.01 20.19
CA LYS A 281 22.21 -0.07 21.65
C LYS A 281 21.42 -1.22 22.24
N THR A 282 22.02 -1.94 23.17
CA THR A 282 21.40 -3.06 23.86
C THR A 282 20.87 -2.64 25.23
N SER A 283 19.80 -3.29 25.68
CA SER A 283 19.31 -3.21 27.05
C SER A 283 18.50 -4.47 27.39
N THR A 284 17.91 -4.51 28.57
CA THR A 284 17.03 -5.59 29.03
C THR A 284 15.67 -5.05 29.45
N VAL A 285 14.61 -5.81 29.20
CA VAL A 285 13.23 -5.44 29.55
C VAL A 285 13.06 -5.51 31.07
N LYS A 286 12.77 -4.37 31.69
CA LYS A 286 12.54 -4.24 33.14
C LYS A 286 11.10 -4.61 33.51
N SER A 287 10.12 -4.07 32.81
CA SER A 287 8.71 -4.43 32.98
C SER A 287 7.91 -4.21 31.70
N ILE A 288 6.79 -4.93 31.61
CA ILE A 288 5.79 -4.79 30.55
C ILE A 288 4.52 -4.29 31.22
N VAL A 289 4.09 -3.09 30.87
CA VAL A 289 2.97 -2.40 31.53
C VAL A 289 1.80 -2.26 30.55
N THR A 290 0.60 -2.63 30.97
CA THR A 290 -0.66 -2.41 30.25
C THR A 290 -1.64 -1.61 31.12
N PHE A 291 -2.83 -1.33 30.59
CA PHE A 291 -3.89 -0.69 31.37
C PHE A 291 -4.34 -1.56 32.56
N ASP A 292 -4.37 -2.88 32.38
CA ASP A 292 -4.86 -3.84 33.38
C ASP A 292 -3.80 -4.25 34.42
N GLY A 293 -2.54 -3.81 34.24
CA GLY A 293 -1.45 -4.08 35.17
C GLY A 293 -0.13 -4.42 34.48
N GLU A 294 0.83 -4.96 35.25
CA GLU A 294 2.07 -5.48 34.68
C GLU A 294 1.89 -6.92 34.19
N LEU A 295 2.59 -7.26 33.11
CA LEU A 295 2.64 -8.59 32.52
C LEU A 295 4.06 -9.16 32.60
N ASP A 296 4.17 -10.48 32.75
CA ASP A 296 5.45 -11.18 32.65
C ASP A 296 5.86 -11.43 31.18
N GLU A 297 4.87 -11.56 30.30
CA GLU A 297 5.01 -11.86 28.87
C GLU A 297 3.95 -11.10 28.06
N ALA A 298 4.34 -10.64 26.87
CA ALA A 298 3.42 -10.06 25.90
C ALA A 298 3.72 -10.57 24.48
N HIS A 299 2.66 -10.63 23.68
CA HIS A 299 2.64 -11.25 22.36
C HIS A 299 2.16 -10.27 21.28
N ILE A 300 2.33 -10.66 20.02
CA ILE A 300 1.79 -9.96 18.84
C ILE A 300 0.35 -9.45 19.03
N ASP A 301 0.06 -8.28 18.46
CA ASP A 301 -1.18 -7.50 18.54
C ASP A 301 -1.49 -6.84 19.90
N GLN A 302 -0.74 -7.16 20.96
CA GLN A 302 -0.93 -6.48 22.25
C GLN A 302 -0.28 -5.10 22.26
N ALA A 303 -1.05 -4.09 22.69
CA ALA A 303 -0.54 -2.76 22.98
C ALA A 303 0.05 -2.73 24.39
N VAL A 304 1.36 -2.49 24.49
CA VAL A 304 2.10 -2.53 25.75
C VAL A 304 3.03 -1.34 25.89
N THR A 305 3.43 -1.06 27.12
CA THR A 305 4.52 -0.12 27.44
C THR A 305 5.69 -0.89 28.01
N LEU A 306 6.82 -0.87 27.32
CA LEU A 306 8.05 -1.51 27.78
C LEU A 306 8.89 -0.51 28.57
N THR A 307 9.33 -0.89 29.76
CA THR A 307 10.37 -0.16 30.50
C THR A 307 11.67 -0.96 30.42
N LEU A 308 12.81 -0.27 30.41
CA LEU A 308 14.13 -0.87 30.26
C LEU A 308 14.99 -0.65 31.51
N ASN A 309 15.99 -1.50 31.72
CA ASN A 309 16.93 -1.35 32.83
C ASN A 309 17.99 -0.25 32.57
N ASP A 310 18.35 -0.04 31.31
CA ASP A 310 19.39 0.93 30.92
C ASP A 310 18.77 2.16 30.26
N GLU A 311 19.38 3.32 30.50
CA GLU A 311 19.00 4.57 29.84
C GLU A 311 19.62 4.64 28.44
N ILE A 312 19.00 3.95 27.48
CA ILE A 312 19.36 4.05 26.07
C ILE A 312 18.48 5.08 25.34
N ASP A 313 19.03 5.69 24.30
CA ASP A 313 18.29 6.67 23.50
C ASP A 313 17.42 5.94 22.47
N ILE A 314 16.11 6.18 22.58
CA ILE A 314 15.04 5.55 21.81
C ILE A 314 13.95 6.60 21.65
N SER A 315 13.53 6.81 20.41
CA SER A 315 12.51 7.76 19.99
C SER A 315 11.36 7.09 19.25
N ARG A 316 10.29 7.84 18.99
CA ARG A 316 9.20 7.37 18.11
C ARG A 316 9.77 7.04 16.72
N GLY A 317 9.35 5.89 16.18
CA GLY A 317 9.81 5.39 14.90
C GLY A 317 11.00 4.44 14.99
N ASP A 318 11.67 4.37 16.15
CA ASP A 318 12.66 3.32 16.41
C ASP A 318 11.97 1.97 16.63
N MET A 319 12.73 0.90 16.50
CA MET A 319 12.23 -0.46 16.66
C MET A 319 13.05 -1.21 17.71
N LEU A 320 12.36 -1.85 18.65
CA LEU A 320 12.98 -2.78 19.59
C LEU A 320 12.86 -4.20 19.04
N VAL A 321 13.97 -4.93 19.03
CA VAL A 321 14.08 -6.31 18.54
C VAL A 321 14.89 -7.17 19.50
N LYS A 322 14.87 -8.49 19.34
CA LYS A 322 15.70 -9.40 20.14
C LYS A 322 17.13 -9.49 19.61
N THR A 323 18.09 -9.74 20.49
CA THR A 323 19.48 -10.03 20.08
C THR A 323 19.54 -11.32 19.28
N GLY A 324 20.21 -11.30 18.12
CA GLY A 324 20.37 -12.46 17.24
C GLY A 324 19.32 -12.60 16.14
N ASP A 325 18.26 -11.78 16.17
CA ASP A 325 17.24 -11.67 15.12
C ASP A 325 17.10 -10.20 14.73
N LEU A 326 18.09 -9.72 13.97
CA LEU A 326 18.13 -8.33 13.51
C LEU A 326 17.50 -8.22 12.12
N PRO A 327 16.49 -7.33 11.92
CA PRO A 327 16.07 -6.94 10.59
C PRO A 327 17.17 -6.16 9.86
N HIS A 328 16.97 -5.90 8.57
CA HIS A 328 17.87 -5.02 7.83
C HIS A 328 17.74 -3.58 8.32
N VAL A 329 18.86 -2.91 8.52
CA VAL A 329 18.92 -1.47 8.83
C VAL A 329 19.65 -0.78 7.70
N ASN A 330 18.90 -0.16 6.81
CA ASN A 330 19.46 0.49 5.63
C ASN A 330 18.59 1.69 5.24
N ASN A 331 19.14 2.63 4.47
CA ASN A 331 18.40 3.74 3.88
C ASN A 331 18.09 3.48 2.40
N ARG A 332 18.46 2.31 1.85
CA ARG A 332 18.15 1.91 0.48
C ARG A 332 17.64 0.48 0.38
N PHE A 333 16.61 0.29 -0.43
CA PHE A 333 16.00 -1.03 -0.66
C PHE A 333 15.21 -1.05 -1.96
N LEU A 334 15.00 -2.25 -2.51
CA LEU A 334 14.06 -2.47 -3.61
C LEU A 334 12.68 -2.77 -3.05
N ALA A 335 11.65 -2.20 -3.66
CA ALA A 335 10.27 -2.44 -3.28
C ALA A 335 9.34 -2.50 -4.49
N HIS A 336 8.33 -3.37 -4.44
CA HIS A 336 7.19 -3.26 -5.32
C HIS A 336 6.33 -2.08 -4.87
N VAL A 337 6.08 -1.12 -5.76
CA VAL A 337 5.27 0.07 -5.48
C VAL A 337 4.00 0.00 -6.31
N VAL A 338 2.86 0.11 -5.63
CA VAL A 338 1.55 0.37 -6.25
C VAL A 338 1.35 1.88 -6.27
N TRP A 339 1.31 2.48 -7.45
CA TRP A 339 1.09 3.92 -7.59
C TRP A 339 -0.40 4.25 -7.58
N MET A 340 -0.80 5.25 -6.79
CA MET A 340 -2.20 5.55 -6.45
C MET A 340 -2.63 6.96 -6.85
N ASN A 341 -1.71 7.78 -7.36
CA ASN A 341 -1.96 9.16 -7.74
C ASN A 341 -2.16 9.33 -9.25
N GLU A 342 -2.94 10.33 -9.65
CA GLU A 342 -3.18 10.64 -11.08
C GLU A 342 -1.92 11.18 -11.76
N SER A 343 -1.16 12.03 -11.06
CA SER A 343 0.14 12.47 -11.54
C SER A 343 1.13 11.31 -11.47
N SER A 344 1.84 11.05 -12.57
CA SER A 344 2.85 10.00 -12.64
C SER A 344 3.90 10.15 -11.55
N LEU A 345 4.46 9.02 -11.13
CA LEU A 345 5.64 9.00 -10.28
C LEU A 345 6.82 9.69 -10.98
N GLU A 346 7.47 10.60 -10.27
CA GLU A 346 8.65 11.33 -10.74
C GLU A 346 9.89 10.80 -9.99
N PRO A 347 10.77 10.00 -10.63
CA PRO A 347 11.96 9.49 -9.99
C PRO A 347 12.88 10.63 -9.56
N GLY A 348 13.29 10.70 -8.29
CA GLY A 348 14.13 11.76 -7.72
C GLY A 348 13.36 12.81 -6.92
N ARG A 349 12.03 12.90 -7.08
CA ARG A 349 11.17 13.77 -6.27
C ARG A 349 11.17 13.32 -4.81
N LEU A 350 11.21 14.29 -3.89
CA LEU A 350 11.18 14.03 -2.46
C LEU A 350 9.75 13.80 -1.97
N TYR A 351 9.54 12.62 -1.39
CA TYR A 351 8.31 12.21 -0.72
C TYR A 351 8.56 12.03 0.78
N SER A 352 7.46 11.93 1.54
CA SER A 352 7.45 11.42 2.91
C SER A 352 7.14 9.93 2.85
N ILE A 353 8.07 9.10 3.31
CA ILE A 353 7.89 7.65 3.43
C ILE A 353 7.51 7.34 4.87
N LYS A 354 6.40 6.63 5.04
CA LYS A 354 5.95 6.16 6.36
C LYS A 354 6.01 4.65 6.41
N GLN A 355 6.85 4.12 7.29
CA GLN A 355 6.94 2.70 7.62
C GLN A 355 6.64 2.53 9.11
N ALA A 356 5.71 1.65 9.46
CA ALA A 356 5.17 1.53 10.81
C ALA A 356 4.86 2.91 11.45
N SER A 357 5.58 3.27 12.52
CA SER A 357 5.47 4.55 13.23
C SER A 357 6.49 5.62 12.80
N LYS A 358 7.44 5.28 11.92
CA LYS A 358 8.52 6.16 11.46
C LYS A 358 8.11 6.92 10.20
N PHE A 359 8.44 8.21 10.17
CA PHE A 359 8.33 9.07 9.00
C PHE A 359 9.72 9.54 8.58
N VAL A 360 10.08 9.30 7.33
CA VAL A 360 11.41 9.61 6.78
C VAL A 360 11.24 10.24 5.40
N SER A 361 12.07 11.21 5.04
CA SER A 361 12.02 11.74 3.67
C SER A 361 12.87 10.87 2.76
N GLY A 362 12.39 10.63 1.55
CA GLY A 362 13.11 9.85 0.56
C GLY A 362 12.61 10.12 -0.84
N SER A 363 13.19 9.46 -1.81
CA SER A 363 12.78 9.52 -3.21
C SER A 363 12.80 8.13 -3.82
N VAL A 364 12.01 7.95 -4.88
CA VAL A 364 12.21 6.81 -5.78
C VAL A 364 13.36 7.18 -6.71
N ARG A 365 14.51 6.51 -6.61
CA ARG A 365 15.68 6.81 -7.46
C ARG A 365 15.43 6.41 -8.91
N ARG A 366 14.87 5.22 -9.11
CA ARG A 366 14.54 4.67 -10.43
C ARG A 366 13.40 3.67 -10.32
N VAL A 367 12.63 3.58 -11.40
CA VAL A 367 11.74 2.45 -11.67
C VAL A 367 12.54 1.45 -12.51
N HIS A 368 12.69 0.22 -12.03
CA HIS A 368 13.41 -0.83 -12.77
C HIS A 368 12.56 -1.38 -13.91
N HIS A 369 11.31 -1.70 -13.60
CA HIS A 369 10.31 -2.15 -14.56
C HIS A 369 8.92 -2.01 -13.94
N ARG A 370 7.94 -1.80 -14.81
CA ARG A 370 6.51 -1.98 -14.52
C ARG A 370 6.14 -3.44 -14.76
N ILE A 371 5.24 -3.96 -13.95
CA ILE A 371 4.65 -5.28 -14.14
C ILE A 371 3.26 -5.04 -14.75
N ASP A 372 3.04 -5.60 -15.92
CA ASP A 372 1.71 -5.68 -16.50
C ASP A 372 0.87 -6.63 -15.64
N VAL A 373 -0.16 -6.13 -14.99
CA VAL A 373 -0.99 -6.92 -14.08
C VAL A 373 -1.84 -7.98 -14.78
N ASN A 374 -2.02 -7.87 -16.10
CA ASN A 374 -2.83 -8.75 -16.92
C ASN A 374 -2.00 -9.90 -17.49
N THR A 375 -0.76 -9.62 -17.93
CA THR A 375 0.13 -10.62 -18.54
C THR A 375 1.25 -11.10 -17.61
N LEU A 376 1.52 -10.38 -16.53
CA LEU A 376 2.67 -10.53 -15.63
C LEU A 376 4.02 -10.23 -16.30
N GLU A 377 4.01 -9.66 -17.51
CA GLU A 377 5.22 -9.28 -18.22
C GLU A 377 5.87 -8.05 -17.59
N LYS A 378 7.21 -8.04 -17.57
CA LYS A 378 8.00 -6.93 -17.07
C LYS A 378 8.34 -6.00 -18.23
N GLN A 379 7.97 -4.73 -18.09
CA GLN A 379 8.20 -3.69 -19.08
C GLN A 379 9.15 -2.64 -18.51
N THR A 380 10.25 -2.37 -19.21
CA THR A 380 11.19 -1.32 -18.81
C THR A 380 10.53 0.04 -18.99
N THR A 381 10.41 0.80 -17.90
CA THR A 381 9.86 2.16 -17.86
C THR A 381 10.50 2.91 -16.70
N ASP A 382 10.64 4.21 -16.84
CA ASP A 382 11.09 5.13 -15.79
C ASP A 382 9.91 5.78 -15.04
N GLN A 383 8.68 5.59 -15.50
CA GLN A 383 7.47 6.16 -14.89
C GLN A 383 6.49 5.07 -14.42
N LEU A 384 5.71 5.42 -13.38
CA LEU A 384 4.51 4.70 -12.97
C LEU A 384 3.32 5.65 -12.99
N THR A 385 2.25 5.26 -13.68
CA THR A 385 0.97 5.98 -13.71
C THR A 385 -0.04 5.36 -12.74
N LEU A 386 -1.22 5.97 -12.61
CA LEU A 386 -2.27 5.52 -11.69
C LEU A 386 -2.57 4.02 -11.86
N ASN A 387 -2.62 3.28 -10.74
CA ASN A 387 -2.90 1.84 -10.66
C ASN A 387 -1.81 0.91 -11.21
N GLU A 388 -0.67 1.45 -11.62
CA GLU A 388 0.46 0.64 -12.06
C GLU A 388 1.29 0.13 -10.88
N ILE A 389 1.92 -1.03 -11.11
CA ILE A 389 2.79 -1.68 -10.14
C ILE A 389 4.18 -1.80 -10.77
N GLY A 390 5.21 -1.35 -10.05
CA GLY A 390 6.58 -1.46 -10.52
C GLY A 390 7.56 -1.84 -9.42
N LEU A 391 8.71 -2.37 -9.82
CA LEU A 391 9.85 -2.54 -8.92
C LEU A 391 10.65 -1.24 -8.88
N CYS A 392 10.77 -0.63 -7.71
CA CYS A 392 11.39 0.67 -7.51
C CYS A 392 12.59 0.58 -6.56
N ASP A 393 13.62 1.37 -6.85
CA ASP A 393 14.78 1.60 -5.98
C ASP A 393 14.47 2.80 -5.08
N ILE A 394 14.28 2.55 -3.79
CA ILE A 394 13.90 3.58 -2.82
C ILE A 394 15.14 4.03 -2.07
N ALA A 395 15.36 5.35 -2.02
CA ALA A 395 16.45 5.96 -1.26
C ALA A 395 15.87 6.91 -0.20
N LEU A 396 16.27 6.71 1.05
CA LEU A 396 15.84 7.48 2.21
C LEU A 396 16.99 8.35 2.73
N ASN A 397 16.64 9.47 3.35
CA ASN A 397 17.62 10.37 3.97
C ASN A 397 18.15 9.85 5.32
N GLN A 398 17.49 8.85 5.90
CA GLN A 398 17.89 8.21 7.16
C GLN A 398 17.63 6.70 7.08
N PRO A 399 18.44 5.87 7.75
CA PRO A 399 18.21 4.44 7.78
C PRO A 399 16.92 4.08 8.54
N ILE A 400 16.24 3.05 8.05
CA ILE A 400 15.08 2.45 8.70
C ILE A 400 15.35 0.96 8.94
N ALA A 401 14.73 0.40 9.98
CA ALA A 401 14.73 -1.02 10.23
C ALA A 401 13.55 -1.66 9.47
N PHE A 402 13.82 -2.63 8.62
CA PHE A 402 12.80 -3.29 7.81
C PHE A 402 13.11 -4.77 7.59
N ASP A 403 12.05 -5.54 7.38
CA ASP A 403 12.12 -6.92 6.91
C ASP A 403 11.61 -6.98 5.46
N ARG A 404 11.78 -8.12 4.80
CA ARG A 404 11.16 -8.35 3.50
C ARG A 404 9.66 -8.54 3.71
N TYR A 405 8.85 -7.96 2.84
CA TYR A 405 7.39 -8.01 2.95
C TYR A 405 6.81 -9.44 2.94
N PRO A 406 7.30 -10.39 2.09
CA PRO A 406 6.82 -11.78 2.14
C PRO A 406 7.10 -12.47 3.49
N ASP A 407 8.17 -12.08 4.17
CA ASP A 407 8.55 -12.66 5.45
C ASP A 407 7.72 -12.03 6.58
N LYS A 408 7.59 -10.69 6.56
CA LYS A 408 6.91 -9.89 7.59
C LYS A 408 6.23 -8.67 6.99
N GLY A 409 4.91 -8.75 6.84
CA GLY A 409 4.11 -7.66 6.24
C GLY A 409 4.12 -6.35 7.03
N SER A 410 4.18 -6.40 8.37
CA SER A 410 4.07 -5.20 9.23
C SER A 410 5.30 -4.28 9.15
N THR A 411 6.49 -4.84 9.00
CA THR A 411 7.77 -4.10 8.92
C THR A 411 8.31 -4.01 7.49
N GLY A 412 7.82 -4.83 6.57
CA GLY A 412 8.15 -4.78 5.15
C GLY A 412 7.22 -3.88 4.30
N ALA A 413 6.19 -3.27 4.89
CA ALA A 413 5.28 -2.36 4.20
C ALA A 413 5.58 -0.89 4.49
N PHE A 414 5.34 -0.02 3.51
CA PHE A 414 5.35 1.43 3.69
C PHE A 414 4.35 2.13 2.78
N ILE A 415 4.06 3.39 3.09
CA ILE A 415 3.30 4.28 2.20
C ILE A 415 4.15 5.48 1.78
N ILE A 416 3.88 5.96 0.57
CA ILE A 416 4.50 7.14 -0.03
C ILE A 416 3.48 8.27 0.06
N ILE A 417 3.89 9.38 0.67
CA ILE A 417 3.02 10.54 0.94
C ILE A 417 3.64 11.75 0.26
N ASP A 418 2.83 12.50 -0.49
CA ASP A 418 3.25 13.78 -1.04
C ASP A 418 3.44 14.81 0.09
N ARG A 419 4.58 15.51 0.08
CA ARG A 419 4.97 16.40 1.18
C ARG A 419 4.16 17.70 1.23
N LEU A 420 3.55 18.10 0.12
CA LEU A 420 2.79 19.35 0.02
C LEU A 420 1.31 19.10 0.28
N THR A 421 0.75 18.06 -0.36
CA THR A 421 -0.69 17.77 -0.26
C THR A 421 -1.04 16.86 0.92
N ASN A 422 -0.05 16.15 1.49
CA ASN A 422 -0.23 15.09 2.49
C ASN A 422 -1.11 13.92 2.01
N VAL A 423 -1.33 13.80 0.70
CA VAL A 423 -2.06 12.68 0.10
C VAL A 423 -1.14 11.48 0.00
N THR A 424 -1.67 10.28 0.27
CA THR A 424 -0.95 9.03 0.02
C THR A 424 -0.95 8.77 -1.49
N VAL A 425 0.23 8.82 -2.09
CA VAL A 425 0.43 8.69 -3.55
C VAL A 425 0.85 7.30 -3.97
N GLY A 426 1.27 6.44 -3.03
CA GLY A 426 1.56 5.04 -3.31
C GLY A 426 1.72 4.19 -2.06
N ALA A 427 1.71 2.87 -2.24
CA ALA A 427 2.03 1.88 -1.21
C ALA A 427 3.16 0.98 -1.70
N GLY A 428 4.03 0.54 -0.80
CA GLY A 428 5.23 -0.21 -1.13
C GLY A 428 5.41 -1.47 -0.29
N MET A 429 5.91 -2.52 -0.93
CA MET A 429 6.24 -3.82 -0.35
C MET A 429 7.72 -4.09 -0.57
N ILE A 430 8.50 -4.09 0.51
CA ILE A 430 9.97 -4.21 0.45
C ILE A 430 10.35 -5.64 0.03
N VAL A 431 11.21 -5.75 -0.98
CA VAL A 431 11.66 -7.02 -1.56
C VAL A 431 12.99 -7.44 -0.96
N GLU A 432 13.97 -6.54 -0.96
CA GLU A 432 15.32 -6.83 -0.48
C GLU A 432 16.06 -5.52 -0.16
N PRO A 433 17.03 -5.55 0.79
CA PRO A 433 17.95 -4.44 0.97
C PRO A 433 18.80 -4.24 -0.29
N VAL A 434 19.23 -3.01 -0.53
CA VAL A 434 20.29 -2.74 -1.50
C VAL A 434 21.54 -2.42 -0.70
N ASP A 435 22.50 -3.35 -0.70
CA ASP A 435 23.76 -3.18 0.03
C ASP A 435 24.48 -1.91 -0.44
N GLY A 436 24.80 -1.07 0.54
CA GLY A 436 25.31 0.28 0.38
C GLY A 436 26.82 0.38 0.15
N ASP A 437 27.47 -0.63 -0.42
CA ASP A 437 28.92 -0.54 -0.73
C ASP A 437 29.20 0.10 -2.09
N ALA A 438 28.17 0.33 -2.89
CA ALA A 438 28.21 1.32 -3.95
C ALA A 438 27.30 2.47 -3.53
N GLU A 439 27.81 3.37 -2.64
CA GLU A 439 27.59 4.79 -2.92
C GLU A 439 27.79 4.92 -4.42
N SER A 440 26.73 5.29 -5.13
CA SER A 440 26.79 5.37 -6.57
C SER A 440 27.92 6.35 -6.89
N LEU A 441 29.06 5.80 -7.33
CA LEU A 441 30.19 6.56 -7.87
C LEU A 441 29.81 7.16 -9.23
N GLU A 442 28.54 7.04 -9.63
CA GLU A 442 28.02 7.67 -10.82
C GLU A 442 28.03 9.18 -10.59
N PRO A 443 28.65 9.95 -11.49
CA PRO A 443 28.65 11.39 -11.37
C PRO A 443 27.22 11.92 -11.45
N VAL A 444 26.88 12.88 -10.58
CA VAL A 444 25.59 13.57 -10.61
C VAL A 444 25.36 14.14 -12.03
N THR A 445 24.27 13.73 -12.64
CA THR A 445 23.88 14.09 -14.00
C THR A 445 23.23 15.47 -14.07
N ALA A 446 23.17 16.06 -15.26
CA ALA A 446 22.46 17.33 -15.46
C ALA A 446 20.95 17.20 -15.19
N ALA A 447 20.36 16.03 -15.47
CA ALA A 447 18.95 15.74 -15.21
C ALA A 447 18.64 15.73 -13.70
N GLU A 448 19.48 15.07 -12.89
CA GLU A 448 19.34 15.07 -11.43
C GLU A 448 19.46 16.48 -10.84
N ARG A 449 20.37 17.32 -11.35
CA ARG A 449 20.49 18.72 -10.92
C ARG A 449 19.26 19.55 -11.29
N LYS A 450 18.79 19.44 -12.54
CA LYS A 450 17.56 20.10 -13.02
C LYS A 450 16.38 19.76 -12.12
N GLN A 451 16.23 18.48 -11.80
CA GLN A 451 15.15 18.01 -10.94
C GLN A 451 15.30 18.51 -9.50
N ARG A 452 16.52 18.46 -8.95
CA ARG A 452 16.80 18.88 -7.57
C ARG A 452 16.50 20.36 -7.33
N LEU A 453 16.80 21.20 -8.32
CA LEU A 453 16.62 22.65 -8.27
C LEU A 453 15.31 23.13 -8.91
N ASP A 454 14.52 22.21 -9.48
CA ASP A 454 13.29 22.49 -10.22
C ASP A 454 13.45 23.63 -11.26
N GLN A 455 14.57 23.62 -11.99
CA GLN A 455 14.90 24.67 -12.96
C GLN A 455 15.80 24.20 -14.09
N ASP A 456 15.64 24.83 -15.25
CA ASP A 456 16.58 24.70 -16.38
C ASP A 456 17.80 25.59 -16.20
N ALA A 457 18.97 24.98 -16.14
CA ALA A 457 20.25 25.69 -16.06
C ALA A 457 20.54 26.41 -17.37
N ARG A 458 20.79 27.72 -17.30
CA ARG A 458 20.99 28.58 -18.46
C ARG A 458 21.84 29.79 -18.13
N ILE A 459 22.54 30.30 -19.12
CA ILE A 459 23.30 31.55 -19.07
C ILE A 459 22.49 32.62 -19.80
N VAL A 460 22.14 33.68 -19.08
CA VAL A 460 21.49 34.87 -19.63
C VAL A 460 22.51 35.99 -19.65
N GLU A 461 22.86 36.45 -20.85
CA GLU A 461 23.76 37.60 -21.04
C GLU A 461 22.95 38.90 -21.17
N PHE A 462 23.37 39.93 -20.43
CA PHE A 462 22.79 41.26 -20.46
C PHE A 462 23.73 42.24 -21.15
N ARG A 463 23.21 42.94 -22.17
CA ARG A 463 23.95 43.89 -23.02
C ARG A 463 23.26 45.26 -23.07
N GLY A 464 24.02 46.27 -23.51
CA GLY A 464 23.55 47.65 -23.68
C GLY A 464 23.85 48.54 -22.48
N ASP A 465 23.55 49.83 -22.64
CA ASP A 465 23.92 50.87 -21.67
C ASP A 465 23.23 50.70 -20.31
N ALA A 466 22.06 50.03 -20.27
CA ALA A 466 21.30 49.73 -19.06
C ALA A 466 21.43 48.26 -18.60
N ALA A 467 22.49 47.56 -19.00
CA ALA A 467 22.66 46.12 -18.74
C ALA A 467 22.65 45.76 -17.25
N LEU A 468 23.26 46.57 -16.38
CA LEU A 468 23.29 46.32 -14.94
C LEU A 468 21.90 46.46 -14.30
N GLN A 469 21.13 47.49 -14.69
CA GLN A 469 19.75 47.65 -14.20
C GLN A 469 18.84 46.52 -14.71
N LEU A 470 19.02 46.11 -15.97
CA LEU A 470 18.29 44.99 -16.55
C LEU A 470 18.61 43.66 -15.85
N GLN A 471 19.90 43.41 -15.54
CA GLN A 471 20.35 42.23 -14.80
C GLN A 471 19.74 42.19 -13.39
N ALA A 472 19.75 43.30 -12.66
CA ALA A 472 19.15 43.40 -11.32
C ALA A 472 17.62 43.18 -11.35
N ALA A 473 16.94 43.72 -12.36
CA ALA A 473 15.50 43.51 -12.53
C ALA A 473 15.16 42.06 -12.90
N ALA A 474 15.98 41.42 -13.74
CA ALA A 474 15.86 40.01 -14.08
C ALA A 474 16.12 39.10 -12.87
N GLU A 475 17.14 39.40 -12.08
CA GLU A 475 17.46 38.70 -10.83
C GLU A 475 16.25 38.71 -9.89
N ARG A 476 15.68 39.88 -9.61
CA ARG A 476 14.52 39.99 -8.72
C ARG A 476 13.34 39.16 -9.22
N ARG A 477 13.02 39.27 -10.51
CA ARG A 477 11.88 38.58 -11.12
C ARG A 477 12.02 37.06 -11.09
N LEU A 478 13.21 36.54 -11.39
CA LEU A 478 13.47 35.10 -11.37
C LEU A 478 13.56 34.56 -9.94
N PHE A 479 14.11 35.35 -9.01
CA PHE A 479 14.13 35.01 -7.59
C PHE A 479 12.72 34.89 -7.02
N ASP A 480 11.82 35.83 -7.36
CA ASP A 480 10.41 35.80 -6.95
C ASP A 480 9.64 34.59 -7.54
N ARG A 481 10.17 33.96 -8.60
CA ARG A 481 9.65 32.70 -9.17
C ARG A 481 10.28 31.44 -8.57
N GLY A 482 11.19 31.58 -7.59
CA GLY A 482 11.82 30.47 -6.89
C GLY A 482 13.09 29.90 -7.53
N ASN A 483 13.67 30.58 -8.53
CA ASN A 483 14.89 30.12 -9.17
C ASN A 483 16.13 30.35 -8.27
N THR A 484 17.08 29.41 -8.33
CA THR A 484 18.41 29.54 -7.71
C THR A 484 19.38 30.16 -8.71
N LEU A 485 19.79 31.40 -8.44
CA LEU A 485 20.50 32.29 -9.37
C LEU A 485 21.93 32.58 -8.91
N VAL A 486 22.81 32.90 -9.87
CA VAL A 486 24.11 33.51 -9.60
C VAL A 486 24.33 34.69 -10.55
N VAL A 487 24.70 35.84 -9.99
CA VAL A 487 24.99 37.06 -10.75
C VAL A 487 26.50 37.20 -10.97
N LEU A 488 26.92 37.40 -12.22
CA LEU A 488 28.31 37.67 -12.59
C LEU A 488 28.40 39.02 -13.31
N ASN A 489 29.24 39.92 -12.82
CA ASN A 489 29.43 41.26 -13.38
C ASN A 489 30.85 41.77 -13.08
N ASN A 490 31.17 42.97 -13.57
CA ASN A 490 32.47 43.60 -13.38
C ASN A 490 32.82 43.91 -11.90
N GLU A 491 31.87 43.80 -10.97
CA GLU A 491 32.12 44.03 -9.54
C GLU A 491 32.61 42.76 -8.83
N ASN A 492 32.25 41.58 -9.35
CA ASN A 492 32.53 40.30 -8.70
C ASN A 492 33.41 39.33 -9.53
N THR A 493 33.91 39.79 -10.67
CA THR A 493 34.83 39.05 -11.55
C THR A 493 35.88 39.99 -12.13
N ALA A 494 37.07 39.48 -12.45
CA ALA A 494 38.20 40.31 -12.89
C ALA A 494 38.08 40.73 -14.36
N ASP A 495 37.57 39.86 -15.23
CA ASP A 495 37.43 40.12 -16.67
C ASP A 495 36.32 39.27 -17.34
N ALA A 496 36.08 39.52 -18.63
CA ALA A 496 35.06 38.83 -19.42
C ALA A 496 35.36 37.33 -19.65
N GLU A 497 36.63 36.94 -19.64
CA GLU A 497 37.06 35.55 -19.86
C GLU A 497 36.84 34.71 -18.59
N GLU A 498 37.16 35.26 -17.42
CA GLU A 498 36.84 34.67 -16.13
C GLU A 498 35.32 34.52 -15.94
N ARG A 499 34.53 35.54 -16.30
CA ARG A 499 33.05 35.46 -16.30
C ARG A 499 32.53 34.31 -17.14
N GLY A 500 33.05 34.16 -18.37
CA GLY A 500 32.71 33.06 -19.25
C GLY A 500 32.95 31.70 -18.63
N ARG A 501 34.16 31.51 -18.09
CA ARG A 501 34.55 30.24 -17.45
C ARG A 501 33.69 29.93 -16.23
N LEU A 502 33.45 30.90 -15.35
CA LEU A 502 32.59 30.73 -14.18
C LEU A 502 31.14 30.44 -14.58
N ALA A 503 30.61 31.15 -15.58
CA ALA A 503 29.27 30.92 -16.09
C ALA A 503 29.09 29.49 -16.63
N GLY A 504 30.06 28.98 -17.39
CA GLY A 504 30.05 27.60 -17.88
C GLY A 504 30.06 26.57 -16.74
N ILE A 505 30.91 26.76 -15.73
CA ILE A 505 30.98 25.87 -14.56
C ILE A 505 29.66 25.89 -13.78
N LEU A 506 29.11 27.07 -13.50
CA LEU A 506 27.88 27.23 -12.72
C LEU A 506 26.66 26.66 -13.46
N LYS A 507 26.56 26.87 -14.77
CA LYS A 507 25.52 26.23 -15.61
C LYS A 507 25.62 24.70 -15.53
N ALA A 508 26.83 24.14 -15.63
CA ALA A 508 27.04 22.69 -15.49
C ALA A 508 26.62 22.15 -14.10
N GLN A 509 26.58 23.01 -13.07
CA GLN A 509 26.08 22.70 -11.73
C GLN A 509 24.59 23.01 -11.52
N GLY A 510 23.83 23.31 -12.57
CA GLY A 510 22.36 23.44 -12.48
C GLY A 510 21.86 24.87 -12.21
N PHE A 511 22.75 25.86 -12.10
CA PHE A 511 22.38 27.24 -11.78
C PHE A 511 21.92 28.03 -13.01
N VAL A 512 21.04 29.01 -12.78
CA VAL A 512 20.76 30.07 -13.76
C VAL A 512 21.76 31.20 -13.53
N VAL A 513 22.61 31.46 -14.52
CA VAL A 513 23.67 32.46 -14.43
C VAL A 513 23.22 33.71 -15.16
N LEU A 514 23.24 34.84 -14.45
CA LEU A 514 22.93 36.16 -14.99
C LEU A 514 24.24 36.92 -15.15
N ALA A 515 24.68 37.17 -16.39
CA ALA A 515 26.00 37.75 -16.63
C ALA A 515 25.97 38.99 -17.53
N THR A 516 26.83 39.96 -17.27
CA THR A 516 27.12 41.06 -18.22
C THR A 516 28.43 40.77 -18.96
N GLU A 517 28.54 41.23 -20.22
CA GLU A 517 29.77 41.21 -21.05
C GLU A 517 30.54 39.87 -20.97
N LEU A 518 30.00 38.82 -21.59
CA LEU A 518 30.55 37.47 -21.51
C LEU A 518 31.53 37.18 -22.66
N ALA A 519 32.66 36.54 -22.37
CA ALA A 519 33.57 35.97 -23.37
C ALA A 519 33.70 34.44 -23.18
N ALA A 520 34.34 33.74 -24.13
CA ALA A 520 34.71 32.31 -24.04
C ALA A 520 33.57 31.26 -23.92
N VAL A 521 32.32 31.64 -23.70
CA VAL A 521 31.14 30.75 -23.66
C VAL A 521 29.98 31.40 -24.40
N GLU A 522 29.16 30.63 -25.13
CA GLU A 522 27.94 31.16 -25.74
C GLU A 522 26.78 31.19 -24.73
N PRO A 523 26.09 32.33 -24.56
CA PRO A 523 24.90 32.41 -23.70
C PRO A 523 23.70 31.72 -24.35
N ASP A 524 22.82 31.15 -23.52
CA ASP A 524 21.57 30.54 -23.98
C ASP A 524 20.52 31.61 -24.35
N THR A 525 20.59 32.77 -23.72
CA THR A 525 19.66 33.88 -23.95
C THR A 525 20.43 35.20 -23.83
N VAL A 526 20.17 36.13 -24.74
CA VAL A 526 20.77 37.47 -24.72
C VAL A 526 19.65 38.49 -24.61
N LEU A 527 19.73 39.36 -23.60
CA LEU A 527 18.80 40.46 -23.38
C LEU A 527 19.54 41.78 -23.48
N THR A 528 18.94 42.75 -24.17
CA THR A 528 19.56 44.04 -24.42
C THR A 528 18.62 45.15 -23.98
N ALA A 529 19.13 46.12 -23.21
CA ALA A 529 18.44 47.36 -22.89
C ALA A 529 19.42 48.53 -23.00
N ASN A 530 19.04 49.56 -23.78
CA ASN A 530 19.82 50.77 -23.94
C ASN A 530 19.30 51.93 -23.06
N SER A 531 18.11 51.77 -22.47
CA SER A 531 17.51 52.74 -21.55
C SER A 531 16.64 52.04 -20.50
N GLU A 532 16.36 52.71 -19.38
CA GLU A 532 15.49 52.15 -18.33
C GLU A 532 14.05 51.85 -18.82
N SER A 533 13.56 52.60 -19.82
CA SER A 533 12.25 52.35 -20.43
C SER A 533 12.18 51.02 -21.21
N ASP A 534 13.32 50.49 -21.66
CA ASP A 534 13.37 49.25 -22.45
C ASP A 534 13.37 47.98 -21.57
N ILE A 535 13.67 48.14 -20.27
CA ILE A 535 13.86 47.03 -19.33
C ILE A 535 12.61 46.16 -19.23
N ALA A 536 11.44 46.77 -19.04
CA ALA A 536 10.18 46.05 -18.91
C ALA A 536 9.85 45.21 -20.17
N GLY A 537 10.20 45.73 -21.35
CA GLY A 537 10.02 45.05 -22.63
C GLY A 537 11.03 43.93 -22.87
N ALA A 538 12.27 44.07 -22.40
CA ALA A 538 13.26 43.00 -22.50
C ALA A 538 12.94 41.81 -21.57
N LEU A 539 12.37 42.07 -20.39
CA LEU A 539 12.03 41.05 -19.39
C LEU A 539 10.80 40.19 -19.74
N THR A 540 9.99 40.50 -20.75
CA THR A 540 8.85 39.65 -21.14
C THR A 540 9.27 38.31 -21.71
N SER A 541 10.50 38.20 -22.21
CA SER A 541 11.11 36.96 -22.70
C SER A 541 11.63 36.04 -21.58
N LEU A 542 11.62 36.52 -20.32
CA LEU A 542 11.98 35.78 -19.10
C LEU A 542 10.75 35.42 -18.26
#